data_AF-A0A9P3MX17-F1
#
_entry.id   AF-A0A9P3MX17-F1
#
_cell.length_a   1.000
_cell.length_b   1.000
_cell.length_c   1.000
_cell.angle_alpha   90.00
_cell.angle_beta   90.00
_cell.angle_gamma   90.00
#
_symmetry.space_group_name_H-M   'P 1'
#
loop_
_entity.id
_entity.type
_entity.pdbx_description
1 polymer ?
#
loop_
_entity_poly.entity_id
_entity_poly.type
_entity_poly.pdbx_seq_one_letter_code
_entity_poly.pdbx_strand_id
1 'polypeptide(L)'
;MGSAEIEQAVVDLKGELFLLRAKQATRLEFKPSEFGRIHTRVARMLTVRRERELEQGVGKRESRKLDRAWKKSIVPRPPPSYNPDEWKK
;
A
#
# COMPACT_ATOMS: atom_id res chain seq x y z
N MET A 1 1.36 -8.42 -13.76
CA MET A 1 2.00 -7.37 -12.95
C MET A 1 3.38 -7.85 -12.50
N GLY A 2 4.43 -7.05 -12.72
CA GLY A 2 5.78 -7.31 -12.21
C GLY A 2 5.88 -7.15 -10.69
N SER A 3 6.97 -7.62 -10.06
CA SER A 3 7.16 -7.48 -8.60
C SER A 3 7.27 -6.01 -8.17
N ALA A 4 7.93 -5.17 -8.96
CA ALA A 4 8.02 -3.72 -8.71
C ALA A 4 6.64 -3.04 -8.80
N GLU A 5 5.79 -3.46 -9.74
CA GLU A 5 4.42 -2.93 -9.85
C GLU A 5 3.55 -3.33 -8.65
N ILE A 6 3.75 -4.54 -8.11
CA ILE A 6 3.08 -4.99 -6.89
C ILE A 6 3.50 -4.12 -5.70
N GLU A 7 4.80 -3.90 -5.55
CA GLU A 7 5.33 -3.04 -4.49
C GLU A 7 4.77 -1.61 -4.61
N GLN A 8 4.74 -1.08 -5.83
CA GLN A 8 4.23 0.26 -6.09
C GLN A 8 2.74 0.37 -5.75
N ALA A 9 1.94 -0.59 -6.20
CA ALA A 9 0.52 -0.66 -5.87
C ALA A 9 0.27 -0.78 -4.36
N VAL A 10 1.11 -1.51 -3.63
CA VAL A 10 1.01 -1.59 -2.15
C VAL A 10 1.27 -0.23 -1.50
N VAL A 11 2.27 0.52 -1.98
CA VAL A 11 2.57 1.87 -1.47
C VAL A 11 1.39 2.80 -1.75
N ASP A 12 0.87 2.79 -2.98
CA ASP A 12 -0.24 3.67 -3.36
C ASP A 12 -1.50 3.34 -2.54
N LEU A 13 -1.88 2.06 -2.40
CA LEU A 13 -3.02 1.63 -1.58
C LEU A 13 -2.89 2.01 -0.11
N LYS A 14 -1.67 2.00 0.45
CA LYS A 14 -1.43 2.48 1.82
C LYS A 14 -1.58 4.00 1.93
N GLY A 15 -1.22 4.74 0.87
CA GLY A 15 -1.48 6.17 0.76
C GLY A 15 -2.99 6.47 0.70
N GLU A 16 -3.75 5.71 -0.10
CA GLU A 16 -5.22 5.80 -0.15
C GLU A 16 -5.84 5.59 1.24
N LEU A 17 -5.37 4.58 1.98
CA LEU A 17 -5.82 4.32 3.35
C LEU A 17 -5.51 5.48 4.30
N PHE A 18 -4.39 6.19 4.08
CA PHE A 18 -4.06 7.39 4.84
C PHE A 18 -5.03 8.54 4.51
N LEU A 19 -5.36 8.76 3.24
CA LEU A 19 -6.35 9.76 2.86
C LEU A 19 -7.74 9.46 3.44
N LEU A 20 -8.19 8.21 3.43
CA LEU A 20 -9.46 7.83 4.05
C LEU A 20 -9.49 8.13 5.55
N ARG A 21 -8.37 7.89 6.27
CA ARG A 21 -8.24 8.28 7.69
C ARG A 21 -8.30 9.79 7.87
N ALA A 22 -7.67 10.56 6.99
CA ALA A 22 -7.72 12.01 7.03
C ALA A 22 -9.15 12.53 6.77
N LYS A 23 -9.89 11.95 5.80
CA LYS A 23 -11.28 12.30 5.51
C LYS A 23 -12.18 12.00 6.71
N GLN A 24 -11.98 10.85 7.35
CA GLN A 24 -12.68 10.48 8.58
C GLN A 24 -12.43 11.49 9.72
N ALA A 25 -11.17 11.88 9.94
CA ALA A 25 -10.80 12.83 10.99
C ALA A 25 -11.39 14.24 10.75
N THR A 26 -11.38 14.69 9.50
CA THR A 26 -11.92 16.00 9.09
C THR A 26 -13.43 15.99 8.87
N ARG A 27 -14.09 14.84 9.08
CA ARG A 27 -15.53 14.62 8.86
C ARG A 27 -15.97 14.97 7.42
N LEU A 28 -15.07 14.79 6.45
CA LEU A 28 -15.42 14.79 5.03
C LEU A 28 -16.21 13.52 4.70
N GLU A 29 -16.89 13.51 3.56
CA GLU A 29 -17.59 12.32 3.09
C GLU A 29 -16.59 11.22 2.69
N PHE A 30 -16.81 10.02 3.21
CA PHE A 30 -16.04 8.82 2.87
C PHE A 30 -16.91 7.56 3.01
N LYS A 31 -16.48 6.46 2.39
CA LYS A 31 -17.18 5.16 2.51
C LYS A 31 -16.45 4.25 3.51
N PRO A 32 -17.08 3.85 4.64
CA PRO A 32 -16.43 2.97 5.62
C PRO A 32 -16.00 1.61 5.07
N SER A 33 -16.71 1.07 4.07
CA SER A 33 -16.39 -0.22 3.45
C SER A 33 -15.06 -0.20 2.67
N GLU A 34 -14.57 0.97 2.27
CA GLU A 34 -13.31 1.11 1.53
C GLU A 34 -12.09 0.77 2.39
N PHE A 35 -12.14 1.02 3.70
CA PHE A 35 -11.09 0.63 4.64
C PHE A 35 -10.82 -0.87 4.56
N GLY A 36 -11.87 -1.68 4.72
CA GLY A 36 -11.76 -3.14 4.65
C GLY A 36 -11.29 -3.61 3.28
N ARG A 37 -11.88 -3.06 2.21
CA ARG A 37 -11.56 -3.44 0.83
C ARG A 37 -10.09 -3.17 0.48
N ILE A 38 -9.55 -2.03 0.89
CA ILE A 38 -8.14 -1.67 0.67
C ILE A 38 -7.22 -2.58 1.48
N HIS A 39 -7.51 -2.82 2.75
CA HIS A 39 -6.73 -3.74 3.59
C HIS A 39 -6.66 -5.16 2.99
N THR A 40 -7.79 -5.71 2.57
CA THR A 40 -7.83 -7.03 1.92
C THR A 40 -7.05 -7.03 0.61
N ARG A 41 -7.11 -5.96 -0.17
CA ARG A 41 -6.33 -5.83 -1.41
C ARG A 41 -4.82 -5.82 -1.15
N VAL A 42 -4.36 -5.03 -0.18
CA VAL A 42 -2.94 -5.00 0.23
C VAL A 42 -2.47 -6.39 0.66
N ALA A 43 -3.27 -7.10 1.46
CA ALA A 43 -2.93 -8.46 1.88
C ALA A 43 -2.75 -9.42 0.69
N ARG A 44 -3.70 -9.42 -0.26
CA ARG A 44 -3.62 -10.24 -1.48
C ARG A 44 -2.37 -9.92 -2.31
N MET A 45 -2.03 -8.65 -2.48
CA MET A 45 -0.84 -8.22 -3.22
C MET A 45 0.45 -8.73 -2.57
N LEU A 46 0.53 -8.68 -1.23
CA LEU A 46 1.69 -9.19 -0.49
C LEU A 46 1.78 -10.73 -0.54
N THR A 47 0.65 -11.44 -0.58
CA THR A 47 0.64 -12.89 -0.79
C THR A 47 1.24 -13.27 -2.13
N VAL A 48 0.78 -12.64 -3.23
CA VAL A 48 1.30 -12.90 -4.58
C VAL A 48 2.79 -12.57 -4.68
N ARG A 49 3.23 -11.48 -4.05
CA ARG A 49 4.66 -11.16 -3.94
C ARG A 49 5.43 -12.29 -3.26
N ARG A 50 4.91 -12.82 -2.15
CA ARG A 50 5.59 -13.86 -1.38
C ARG A 50 5.64 -15.19 -2.11
N GLU A 51 4.59 -15.56 -2.84
CA GLU A 51 4.57 -16.77 -3.68
C GLU A 51 5.69 -16.71 -4.74
N ARG A 52 5.88 -15.56 -5.38
CA ARG A 52 6.98 -15.36 -6.34
C ARG A 52 8.36 -15.41 -5.71
N GLU A 53 8.53 -14.86 -4.50
CA GLU A 53 9.79 -15.01 -3.75
C GLU A 53 10.08 -16.49 -3.45
N LEU A 54 9.05 -17.29 -3.17
CA LEU A 54 9.19 -18.73 -2.94
C LEU A 54 9.59 -19.47 -4.22
N GLU A 55 9.00 -19.13 -5.37
CA GLU A 55 9.38 -19.66 -6.69
C GLU A 55 10.86 -19.37 -7.03
N GLN A 56 11.37 -18.22 -6.60
CA GLN A 56 12.77 -17.82 -6.74
C GLN A 56 13.71 -18.51 -5.73
N GLY A 57 13.19 -19.34 -4.82
CA GLY A 57 13.97 -20.04 -3.81
C GLY A 57 14.38 -19.19 -2.61
N VAL A 58 13.78 -18.00 -2.41
CA VAL A 58 14.17 -17.09 -1.34
C VAL A 58 13.66 -17.58 0.03
N GLY A 59 14.61 -17.88 0.91
CA GLY A 59 14.33 -18.35 2.26
C GLY A 59 13.64 -17.28 3.14
N LYS A 60 13.03 -17.72 4.26
CA LYS A 60 12.28 -16.83 5.17
C LYS A 60 13.15 -15.72 5.78
N ARG A 61 14.44 -15.98 6.05
CA ARG A 61 15.35 -14.99 6.66
C ARG A 61 15.77 -13.93 5.64
N GLU A 62 16.06 -14.34 4.41
CA GLU A 62 16.43 -13.45 3.31
C GLU A 62 15.26 -12.56 2.90
N SER A 63 14.06 -13.14 2.77
CA SER A 63 12.83 -12.37 2.51
C SER A 63 12.62 -11.25 3.53
N ARG A 64 12.86 -11.50 4.82
CA ARG A 64 12.80 -10.44 5.85
C ARG A 64 13.88 -9.37 5.69
N LYS A 65 15.10 -9.73 5.25
CA LYS A 65 16.16 -8.74 4.99
C LYS A 65 15.77 -7.86 3.81
N LEU A 66 15.27 -8.46 2.73
CA LEU A 66 14.78 -7.76 1.54
C LEU A 66 13.58 -6.85 1.87
N ASP A 67 12.58 -7.35 2.62
CA ASP A 67 11.42 -6.56 3.04
C ASP A 67 11.81 -5.35 3.91
N ARG A 68 12.79 -5.50 4.81
CA ARG A 68 13.32 -4.38 5.60
C ARG A 68 14.07 -3.36 4.73
N ALA A 69 14.89 -3.84 3.78
CA ALA A 69 15.61 -2.98 2.86
C ALA A 69 14.63 -2.18 1.98
N TRP A 70 13.60 -2.85 1.45
CA TRP A 70 12.52 -2.24 0.70
C TRP A 70 11.76 -1.20 1.52
N LYS A 71 11.34 -1.53 2.74
CA LYS A 71 10.65 -0.57 3.63
C LYS A 71 11.49 0.67 3.91
N LYS A 72 12.81 0.54 3.98
CA LYS A 72 13.73 1.66 4.17
C LYS A 72 13.88 2.53 2.91
N SER A 73 13.70 1.96 1.72
CA SER A 73 13.83 2.69 0.45
C SER A 73 12.54 3.42 0.03
N ILE A 74 11.42 3.22 0.72
CA ILE A 74 10.16 3.89 0.40
C ILE A 74 10.26 5.39 0.72
N VAL A 75 10.14 6.22 -0.32
CA VAL A 75 9.99 7.67 -0.18
C VAL A 75 8.49 8.01 -0.09
N PRO A 76 8.04 8.74 0.96
CA PRO A 76 6.66 9.19 1.06
C PRO A 76 6.28 10.07 -0.14
N ARG A 77 5.13 9.77 -0.75
CA ARG A 77 4.55 10.54 -1.86
C ARG A 77 3.03 10.58 -1.71
N PRO A 78 2.36 11.61 -2.23
CA PRO A 78 0.89 11.62 -2.26
C PRO A 78 0.38 10.44 -3.10
N PRO A 79 -0.70 9.75 -2.68
CA PRO A 79 -1.31 8.70 -3.48
C PRO A 79 -1.94 9.30 -4.74
N PRO A 80 -2.15 8.48 -5.80
CA PRO A 80 -2.68 8.96 -7.07
C PRO A 80 -4.05 9.64 -7.00
N SER A 81 -4.90 9.27 -6.03
CA SER A 81 -6.21 9.91 -5.83
C SER A 81 -6.15 11.27 -5.12
N TYR A 82 -4.98 11.67 -4.62
CA TYR A 82 -4.85 12.90 -3.84
C TYR A 82 -5.13 14.11 -4.73
N ASN A 83 -6.19 14.85 -4.38
CA ASN A 83 -6.51 16.14 -4.98
C ASN A 83 -6.34 17.25 -3.92
N PRO A 84 -5.39 18.20 -4.10
CA PRO A 84 -5.20 19.31 -3.17
C PRO A 84 -6.43 20.20 -3.01
N ASP A 85 -7.25 20.35 -4.05
CA ASP A 85 -8.39 21.26 -4.03
C ASP A 85 -9.55 20.73 -3.17
N GLU A 86 -9.63 19.41 -2.97
CA GLU A 86 -10.62 18.78 -2.07
C GLU A 86 -10.45 19.24 -0.61
N TRP A 87 -9.27 19.74 -0.25
CA TRP A 87 -8.92 20.17 1.10
C TRP A 87 -8.88 21.70 1.27
N LYS A 88 -9.03 22.46 0.18
CA LYS A 88 -9.09 23.93 0.22
C LYS A 88 -10.53 24.32 0.57
N LYS A 89 -10.74 24.68 1.83
CA LYS A 89 -11.92 25.40 2.30
C LYS A 89 -11.62 26.89 2.34
#